data_AF-A0A3B0UKJ2-F1
#
_entry.id   AF-A0A3B0UKJ2-F1
#
_cell.length_a   1.000
_cell.length_b   1.000
_cell.length_c   1.000
_cell.angle_alpha   90.00
_cell.angle_beta   90.00
_cell.angle_gamma   90.00
#
_symmetry.space_group_name_H-M   'P 1'
#
loop_
_entity.id
_entity.type
_entity.pdbx_description
1 polymer ?
#
loop_
_entity_poly.entity_id
_entity_poly.type
_entity_poly.pdbx_seq_one_letter_code
_entity_poly.pdbx_strand_id
1 'polypeptide(L)'
;MVETVKLGGRLKWYHIARPSEQDFEFLKNTFHFHALDIEDCRQTSQRPKIDEYDDYYFLILNFPNFDKQNRFVKPKEVKIFWGEDYFITVGKTHWVVDNLFVEAGKQEKSGEDFEIATSDALLYTVMEHLMTQAVYLLRKVGLELELINRELFSSHAETVIERLSATRKNIIVLNTMFKPQLRVFNKFESGSVEGFADNMEDYWGNILDYYNKIWDMTEDYGELIEGLSTTFDSMQ
;
A
#
# COMPACT_ATOMS: atom_id res chain seq x y z
N MET A 1 0.42 -6.23 -21.92
CA MET A 1 0.94 -5.02 -22.61
C MET A 1 1.65 -4.23 -21.56
N VAL A 2 2.97 -4.15 -21.70
CA VAL A 2 3.84 -3.41 -20.78
C VAL A 2 3.78 -1.94 -21.17
N GLU A 3 3.26 -1.10 -20.30
CA GLU A 3 3.33 0.35 -20.45
C GLU A 3 4.64 0.85 -19.85
N THR A 4 5.28 1.86 -20.44
CA THR A 4 6.57 2.36 -19.98
C THR A 4 6.61 3.88 -20.03
N VAL A 5 7.14 4.46 -18.97
CA VAL A 5 7.43 5.90 -18.85
C VAL A 5 8.91 6.06 -18.53
N LYS A 6 9.58 7.02 -19.17
CA LYS A 6 10.94 7.41 -18.81
C LYS A 6 10.91 8.57 -17.83
N LEU A 7 11.62 8.40 -16.73
CA LEU A 7 11.78 9.38 -15.67
C LEU A 7 13.25 9.79 -15.67
N GLY A 8 13.54 11.10 -15.68
CA GLY A 8 14.90 11.63 -15.47
C GLY A 8 16.05 10.81 -16.09
N GLY A 9 16.43 11.10 -17.34
CA GLY A 9 17.59 10.45 -17.96
C GLY A 9 17.42 8.95 -18.25
N ARG A 10 17.84 8.07 -17.33
CA ARG A 10 17.94 6.61 -17.54
C ARG A 10 16.84 5.78 -16.87
N LEU A 11 16.15 6.30 -15.85
CA LEU A 11 15.17 5.54 -15.09
C LEU A 11 13.93 5.22 -15.93
N LYS A 12 13.48 3.96 -15.89
CA LYS A 12 12.26 3.51 -16.57
C LYS A 12 11.27 2.92 -15.59
N TRP A 13 10.05 3.47 -15.59
CA TRP A 13 8.92 2.85 -14.90
C TRP A 13 8.14 1.98 -15.88
N TYR A 14 8.11 0.68 -15.63
CA TYR A 14 7.27 -0.29 -16.32
C TYR A 14 6.00 -0.59 -15.51
N HIS A 15 4.83 -0.46 -16.13
CA HIS A 15 3.55 -0.74 -15.49
C HIS A 15 2.80 -1.84 -16.25
N ILE A 16 2.49 -2.94 -15.56
CA ILE A 16 1.87 -4.13 -16.15
C ILE A 16 0.57 -4.45 -15.39
N ALA A 17 -0.49 -3.69 -15.67
CA ALA A 17 -1.76 -3.78 -14.95
C ALA A 17 -2.47 -5.15 -15.04
N ARG A 18 -2.26 -5.86 -16.16
CA ARG A 18 -2.87 -7.18 -16.44
C ARG A 18 -1.83 -8.08 -17.10
N PRO A 19 -0.92 -8.69 -16.32
CA PRO A 19 0.16 -9.49 -16.87
C PRO A 19 -0.39 -10.74 -17.56
N SER A 20 0.14 -11.02 -18.74
CA SER A 20 0.00 -12.27 -19.47
C SER A 20 1.24 -13.15 -19.27
N GLU A 21 1.19 -14.41 -19.67
CA GLU A 21 2.37 -15.29 -19.62
C GLU A 21 3.54 -14.75 -20.45
N GLN A 22 3.28 -14.03 -21.54
CA GLN A 22 4.31 -13.35 -22.32
C GLN A 22 4.96 -12.21 -21.54
N ASP A 23 4.18 -11.45 -20.76
CA ASP A 23 4.73 -10.40 -19.91
C ASP A 23 5.60 -11.02 -18.80
N PHE A 24 5.21 -12.16 -18.22
CA PHE A 24 6.03 -12.88 -17.23
C PHE A 24 7.33 -13.45 -17.82
N GLU A 25 7.27 -14.01 -19.03
CA GLU A 25 8.45 -14.49 -19.74
C GLU A 25 9.40 -13.33 -20.10
N PHE A 26 8.86 -12.17 -20.49
CA PHE A 26 9.62 -10.94 -20.68
C PHE A 26 10.33 -10.51 -19.39
N LEU A 27 9.62 -10.48 -18.26
CA LEU A 27 10.21 -10.09 -16.97
C LEU A 27 11.35 -11.04 -16.58
N LYS A 28 11.13 -12.35 -16.71
CA LYS A 28 12.13 -13.38 -16.42
C LYS A 28 13.36 -13.32 -17.34
N ASN A 29 13.16 -13.13 -18.64
CA ASN A 29 14.26 -13.19 -19.61
C ASN A 29 15.03 -11.88 -19.73
N THR A 30 14.38 -10.73 -19.49
CA THR A 30 14.97 -9.40 -19.66
C THR A 30 15.65 -8.90 -18.38
N PHE A 31 15.00 -9.10 -17.24
CA PHE A 31 15.51 -8.63 -15.94
C PHE A 31 16.08 -9.76 -15.08
N HIS A 32 16.04 -11.00 -15.58
CA HIS A 32 16.55 -12.18 -14.88
C HIS A 32 15.95 -12.40 -13.49
N PHE A 33 14.71 -11.93 -13.27
CA PHE A 33 14.02 -12.09 -12.00
C PHE A 33 13.85 -13.55 -11.60
N HIS A 34 13.96 -13.77 -10.30
CA HIS A 34 13.84 -15.07 -9.69
C HIS A 34 12.46 -15.68 -9.96
N ALA A 35 12.43 -16.99 -10.24
CA ALA A 35 11.22 -17.67 -10.66
C ALA A 35 10.10 -17.65 -9.60
N LEU A 36 10.46 -17.61 -8.31
CA LEU A 36 9.50 -17.51 -7.22
C LEU A 36 8.79 -16.15 -7.19
N ASP A 37 9.49 -15.04 -7.50
CA ASP A 37 8.88 -13.71 -7.52
C ASP A 37 7.88 -13.57 -8.66
N ILE A 38 8.21 -14.15 -9.82
CA ILE A 38 7.30 -14.24 -10.96
C ILE A 38 6.07 -15.08 -10.60
N GLU A 39 6.24 -16.19 -9.88
CA GLU A 39 5.13 -17.01 -9.43
C GLU A 39 4.24 -16.26 -8.41
N ASP A 40 4.84 -15.53 -7.48
CA ASP A 40 4.10 -14.68 -6.55
C ASP A 40 3.32 -13.59 -7.28
N CYS A 41 3.81 -13.10 -8.42
CA CYS A 41 3.07 -12.17 -9.26
C CYS A 41 1.78 -12.76 -9.86
N ARG A 42 1.73 -14.08 -10.11
CA ARG A 42 0.52 -14.80 -10.57
C ARG A 42 -0.52 -14.99 -9.48
N GLN A 43 -0.08 -15.04 -8.23
CA GLN A 43 -0.94 -15.33 -7.09
C GLN A 43 -1.62 -14.06 -6.55
N THR A 44 -2.63 -14.25 -5.70
CA THR A 44 -3.32 -13.15 -5.00
C THR A 44 -3.45 -13.49 -3.52
N SER A 45 -3.66 -12.48 -2.69
CA SER A 45 -3.66 -12.55 -1.22
C SER A 45 -2.32 -12.99 -0.62
N GLN A 46 -1.22 -12.55 -1.22
CA GLN A 46 0.13 -12.79 -0.73
C GLN A 46 0.42 -12.00 0.55
N ARG A 47 1.25 -12.59 1.41
CA ARG A 47 1.73 -11.90 2.61
C ARG A 47 2.73 -10.81 2.22
N PRO A 48 2.67 -9.64 2.86
CA PRO A 48 3.64 -8.58 2.64
C PRO A 48 5.06 -9.02 2.95
N LYS A 49 5.98 -8.67 2.05
CA LYS A 49 7.39 -9.05 2.10
C LYS A 49 8.26 -8.07 1.31
N ILE A 50 9.55 -8.14 1.63
CA ILE A 50 10.65 -7.62 0.82
C ILE A 50 11.71 -8.71 0.74
N ASP A 51 12.01 -9.11 -0.49
CA ASP A 51 13.07 -10.04 -0.84
C ASP A 51 14.18 -9.25 -1.54
N GLU A 52 15.42 -9.55 -1.15
CA GLU A 52 16.63 -8.87 -1.61
C GLU A 52 17.42 -9.82 -2.51
N TYR A 53 17.86 -9.31 -3.65
CA TYR A 53 18.72 -9.98 -4.61
C TYR A 53 19.84 -9.01 -5.01
N ASP A 54 20.91 -9.54 -5.61
CA ASP A 54 22.11 -8.76 -5.94
C ASP A 54 21.82 -7.50 -6.79
N ASP A 55 20.84 -7.57 -7.69
CA ASP A 55 20.54 -6.50 -8.65
C ASP A 55 19.17 -5.81 -8.44
N TYR A 56 18.36 -6.30 -7.50
CA TYR A 56 16.99 -5.79 -7.29
C TYR A 56 16.36 -6.22 -5.97
N TYR A 57 15.33 -5.46 -5.58
CA TYR A 57 14.41 -5.83 -4.50
C TYR A 57 13.04 -6.18 -5.08
N PHE A 58 12.41 -7.21 -4.51
CA PHE A 58 11.01 -7.55 -4.79
C PHE A 58 10.14 -7.28 -3.57
N LEU A 59 9.14 -6.43 -3.74
CA LEU A 59 8.22 -6.05 -2.69
C LEU A 59 6.81 -6.53 -3.02
N ILE A 60 6.13 -7.04 -2.00
CA ILE A 60 4.67 -7.17 -1.98
C ILE A 60 4.18 -6.40 -0.78
N LEU A 61 3.35 -5.38 -1.02
CA LEU A 61 2.74 -4.55 0.01
C LEU A 61 1.22 -4.56 -0.18
N ASN A 62 0.49 -4.32 0.90
CA ASN A 62 -0.96 -4.20 0.93
C ASN A 62 -1.36 -2.83 1.45
N PHE A 63 -2.29 -2.20 0.72
CA PHE A 63 -2.87 -0.92 1.08
C PHE A 63 -4.40 -1.01 1.09
N PRO A 64 -5.08 -0.26 1.97
CA PRO A 64 -6.51 -0.35 2.11
C PRO A 64 -7.20 0.40 0.96
N ASN A 65 -8.23 -0.22 0.41
CA ASN A 65 -9.07 0.40 -0.59
C ASN A 65 -10.54 0.08 -0.30
N PHE A 66 -11.41 1.07 -0.38
CA PHE A 66 -12.84 0.83 -0.24
C PHE A 66 -13.40 0.02 -1.41
N ASP A 67 -14.41 -0.79 -1.13
CA ASP A 67 -15.24 -1.35 -2.17
C ASP A 67 -16.05 -0.27 -2.91
N LYS A 68 -16.71 -0.66 -4.01
CA LYS A 68 -17.46 0.30 -4.85
C LYS A 68 -18.57 1.04 -4.10
N GLN A 69 -19.04 0.51 -2.97
CA GLN A 69 -20.08 1.11 -2.15
C GLN A 69 -19.52 1.97 -1.02
N ASN A 70 -18.19 2.09 -0.89
CA ASN A 70 -17.51 2.74 0.23
C ASN A 70 -17.93 2.18 1.60
N ARG A 71 -18.30 0.91 1.66
CA ARG A 71 -18.79 0.26 2.88
C ARG A 71 -17.73 -0.62 3.52
N PHE A 72 -17.03 -1.40 2.72
CA PHE A 72 -16.04 -2.35 3.21
C PHE A 72 -14.63 -2.04 2.73
N VAL A 73 -13.68 -2.10 3.65
CA VAL A 73 -12.25 -2.03 3.34
C VAL A 73 -11.81 -3.36 2.74
N LYS A 74 -11.01 -3.30 1.69
CA LYS A 74 -10.39 -4.46 1.04
C LYS A 74 -8.90 -4.22 0.85
N PRO A 75 -8.04 -5.22 1.08
CA PRO A 75 -6.63 -5.13 0.73
C PRO A 75 -6.45 -5.01 -0.77
N LYS A 76 -5.48 -4.18 -1.16
CA LYS A 76 -4.95 -4.10 -2.52
C LYS A 76 -3.45 -4.30 -2.49
N GLU A 77 -3.02 -5.34 -3.20
CA GLU A 77 -1.61 -5.64 -3.37
C GLU A 77 -0.96 -4.65 -4.32
N VAL A 78 0.24 -4.23 -3.94
CA VAL A 78 1.17 -3.46 -4.74
C VAL A 78 2.44 -4.31 -4.82
N LYS A 79 2.71 -4.85 -6.02
CA LYS A 79 3.88 -5.69 -6.29
C LYS A 79 4.88 -4.86 -7.08
N ILE A 80 6.09 -4.73 -6.56
CA ILE A 80 7.13 -3.85 -7.10
C ILE A 80 8.42 -4.65 -7.27
N PHE A 81 9.01 -4.58 -8.46
CA PHE A 81 10.43 -4.84 -8.64
C PHE A 81 11.16 -3.50 -8.68
N TRP A 82 12.13 -3.33 -7.82
CA TRP A 82 12.90 -2.11 -7.65
C TRP A 82 14.37 -2.39 -7.92
N GLY A 83 14.89 -1.84 -9.01
CA GLY A 83 16.31 -1.91 -9.40
C GLY A 83 16.91 -0.51 -9.52
N GLU A 84 18.21 -0.43 -9.83
CA GLU A 84 18.93 0.85 -9.93
C GLU A 84 18.34 1.79 -10.99
N ASP A 85 18.07 1.29 -12.19
CA ASP A 85 17.62 2.08 -13.35
C ASP A 85 16.21 1.71 -13.83
N TYR A 86 15.48 0.88 -13.08
CA TYR A 86 14.10 0.53 -13.39
C TYR A 86 13.21 0.38 -12.15
N PHE A 87 11.93 0.57 -12.38
CA PHE A 87 10.87 0.35 -11.41
C PHE A 87 9.70 -0.35 -12.09
N ILE A 88 9.26 -1.50 -11.59
CA ILE A 88 8.23 -2.30 -12.24
C ILE A 88 7.09 -2.56 -11.29
N THR A 89 5.90 -2.13 -11.68
CA THR A 89 4.66 -2.41 -10.93
C THR A 89 3.82 -3.44 -11.70
N VAL A 90 3.41 -4.53 -11.04
CA VAL A 90 2.75 -5.68 -11.69
C VAL A 90 1.38 -5.98 -11.08
N GLY A 91 0.41 -6.25 -11.94
CA GLY A 91 -0.93 -6.69 -11.57
C GLY A 91 -1.93 -5.54 -11.38
N LYS A 92 -3.14 -5.90 -10.97
CA LYS A 92 -4.21 -4.93 -10.64
C LYS A 92 -3.90 -4.26 -9.29
N THR A 93 -3.01 -3.29 -9.34
CA THR A 93 -2.46 -2.57 -8.19
C THR A 93 -3.47 -1.59 -7.58
N HIS A 94 -3.01 -0.84 -6.58
CA HIS A 94 -3.75 0.25 -5.97
C HIS A 94 -3.85 1.44 -6.94
N TRP A 95 -5.02 2.08 -7.01
CA TRP A 95 -5.31 3.16 -7.97
C TRP A 95 -4.37 4.38 -7.87
N VAL A 96 -3.74 4.58 -6.71
CA VAL A 96 -2.70 5.60 -6.50
C VAL A 96 -1.50 5.36 -7.40
N VAL A 97 -1.07 4.10 -7.50
CA VAL A 97 0.06 3.71 -8.35
C VAL A 97 -0.29 3.92 -9.81
N ASP A 98 -1.50 3.54 -10.22
CA ASP A 98 -2.02 3.79 -11.58
C ASP A 98 -2.02 5.29 -11.91
N ASN A 99 -2.50 6.12 -10.97
CA ASN A 99 -2.56 7.57 -11.16
C ASN A 99 -1.17 8.20 -11.27
N LEU A 100 -0.24 7.83 -10.38
CA LEU A 100 1.15 8.29 -10.42
C LEU A 100 1.83 7.90 -11.73
N PHE A 101 1.60 6.68 -12.22
CA PHE A 101 2.12 6.25 -13.52
C PHE A 101 1.57 7.09 -14.68
N VAL A 102 0.26 7.38 -14.67
CA VAL A 102 -0.38 8.22 -15.69
C VAL A 102 0.12 9.66 -15.64
N GLU A 103 0.30 10.21 -14.44
CA GLU A 103 0.87 11.55 -14.24
C GLU A 103 2.30 11.61 -14.76
N ALA A 104 3.09 10.58 -14.48
CA ALA A 104 4.44 10.47 -15.00
C ALA A 104 4.50 10.42 -16.52
N GLY A 105 3.62 9.66 -17.16
CA GLY A 105 3.53 9.63 -18.61
C GLY A 105 3.06 10.96 -19.22
N LYS A 106 2.41 11.85 -18.46
CA LYS A 106 2.09 13.21 -18.92
C LYS A 106 3.31 14.12 -18.84
N GLN A 107 4.01 14.11 -17.70
CA GLN A 107 5.22 14.92 -17.47
C GLN A 107 6.34 14.56 -18.48
N GLU A 108 6.52 13.26 -18.79
CA GLU A 108 7.45 12.82 -19.84
C GLU A 108 7.09 13.43 -21.20
N LYS A 109 5.80 13.47 -21.55
CA LYS A 109 5.33 13.99 -22.85
C LYS A 109 5.39 15.51 -22.95
N SER A 110 5.24 16.22 -21.84
CA SER A 110 5.41 17.69 -21.80
C SER A 110 6.88 18.11 -21.80
N GLY A 111 7.82 17.19 -21.59
CA GLY A 111 9.24 17.51 -21.44
C GLY A 111 9.52 18.33 -20.18
N GLU A 112 8.67 18.17 -19.16
CA GLU A 112 8.94 18.74 -17.83
C GLU A 112 10.06 17.91 -17.19
N ASP A 113 11.00 18.59 -16.53
CA ASP A 113 12.03 17.89 -15.77
C ASP A 113 11.37 17.16 -14.62
N PHE A 114 11.52 15.84 -14.61
CA PHE A 114 11.08 15.01 -13.52
C PHE A 114 11.98 15.28 -12.31
N GLU A 115 11.42 15.79 -11.21
CA GLU A 115 12.17 15.99 -9.96
C GLU A 115 12.69 14.65 -9.38
N ILE A 116 12.03 13.54 -9.74
CA ILE A 116 12.44 12.19 -9.35
C ILE A 116 13.55 11.69 -10.28
N ALA A 117 14.78 11.69 -9.76
CA ALA A 117 15.97 11.29 -10.50
C ALA A 117 16.43 9.83 -10.28
N THR A 118 15.93 9.15 -9.23
CA THR A 118 16.35 7.80 -8.84
C THR A 118 15.17 6.87 -8.60
N SER A 119 15.38 5.57 -8.73
CA SER A 119 14.35 4.56 -8.45
C SER A 119 13.94 4.57 -6.97
N ASP A 120 14.87 4.89 -6.08
CA ASP A 120 14.65 5.04 -4.64
C ASP A 120 13.70 6.19 -4.33
N ALA A 121 13.93 7.36 -4.95
CA ALA A 121 13.03 8.50 -4.82
C ALA A 121 11.65 8.18 -5.37
N LEU A 122 11.56 7.41 -6.48
CA LEU A 122 10.28 6.95 -7.01
C LEU A 122 9.56 6.01 -6.05
N LEU A 123 10.27 5.04 -5.46
CA LEU A 123 9.71 4.13 -4.46
C LEU A 123 9.19 4.92 -3.26
N TYR A 124 9.98 5.87 -2.76
CA TYR A 124 9.58 6.77 -1.68
C TYR A 124 8.31 7.53 -2.03
N THR A 125 8.24 8.19 -3.19
CA THR A 125 7.04 8.93 -3.63
C THR A 125 5.81 8.03 -3.72
N VAL A 126 5.96 6.82 -4.30
CA VAL A 126 4.86 5.85 -4.39
C VAL A 126 4.40 5.43 -3.00
N MET A 127 5.33 5.13 -2.09
CA MET A 127 5.02 4.77 -0.71
C MET A 127 4.32 5.91 0.02
N GLU A 128 4.86 7.13 -0.02
CA GLU A 128 4.29 8.32 0.62
C GLU A 128 2.84 8.56 0.19
N HIS A 129 2.55 8.46 -1.11
CA HIS A 129 1.20 8.64 -1.63
C HIS A 129 0.25 7.52 -1.17
N LEU A 130 0.72 6.27 -1.19
CA LEU A 130 -0.05 5.12 -0.71
C LEU A 130 -0.37 5.24 0.79
N MET A 131 0.62 5.63 1.58
CA MET A 131 0.50 5.86 3.02
C MET A 131 -0.47 7.01 3.31
N THR A 132 -0.36 8.11 2.58
CA THR A 132 -1.27 9.26 2.71
C THR A 132 -2.71 8.86 2.43
N GLN A 133 -2.96 8.04 1.40
CA GLN A 133 -4.29 7.51 1.14
C GLN A 133 -4.77 6.53 2.21
N ALA A 134 -3.87 5.73 2.78
CA ALA A 134 -4.21 4.84 3.89
C ALA A 134 -4.64 5.63 5.14
N VAL A 135 -3.93 6.70 5.50
CA VAL A 135 -4.32 7.61 6.60
C VAL A 135 -5.67 8.27 6.33
N TYR A 136 -5.90 8.74 5.10
CA TYR A 136 -7.20 9.31 4.72
C TYR A 136 -8.34 8.31 4.90
N LEU A 137 -8.15 7.06 4.49
CA LEU A 137 -9.13 5.99 4.67
C LEU A 137 -9.34 5.67 6.16
N LEU A 138 -8.27 5.56 6.95
CA LEU A 138 -8.36 5.35 8.39
C LEU A 138 -9.16 6.46 9.08
N ARG A 139 -8.92 7.73 8.73
CA ARG A 139 -9.70 8.85 9.26
C ARG A 139 -11.19 8.72 8.99
N LYS A 140 -11.61 8.17 7.84
CA LYS A 140 -13.03 7.89 7.58
C LYS A 140 -13.58 6.82 8.52
N VAL A 141 -12.81 5.76 8.78
CA VAL A 141 -13.19 4.70 9.74
C VAL A 141 -13.31 5.30 11.16
N GLY A 142 -12.37 6.13 11.57
CA GLY A 142 -12.41 6.85 12.84
C GLY A 142 -13.63 7.76 12.99
N LEU A 143 -13.98 8.52 11.94
CA LEU A 143 -15.20 9.33 11.94
C LEU A 143 -16.47 8.48 12.09
N GLU A 144 -16.56 7.32 11.42
CA GLU A 144 -17.68 6.41 11.60
C GLU A 144 -17.76 5.86 13.03
N LEU A 145 -16.63 5.56 13.67
CA LEU A 145 -16.60 5.17 15.09
C LEU A 145 -17.14 6.27 16.00
N GLU A 146 -16.73 7.52 15.79
CA GLU A 146 -17.24 8.65 16.57
C GLU A 146 -18.75 8.83 16.42
N LEU A 147 -19.28 8.66 15.20
CA LEU A 147 -20.71 8.76 14.95
C LEU A 147 -21.47 7.62 15.65
N ILE A 148 -20.98 6.39 15.56
CA ILE A 148 -21.57 5.23 16.26
C ILE A 148 -21.60 5.50 17.77
N ASN A 149 -20.52 6.01 18.35
CA ASN A 149 -20.45 6.32 19.78
C ASN A 149 -21.49 7.37 20.19
N ARG A 150 -21.66 8.44 19.40
CA ARG A 150 -22.66 9.49 19.68
C ARG A 150 -24.10 9.00 19.58
N GLU A 151 -24.36 8.08 18.65
CA GLU A 151 -25.70 7.53 18.39
C GLU A 151 -26.04 6.31 19.27
N LEU A 152 -25.09 5.81 20.06
CA LEU A 152 -25.21 4.56 20.83
C LEU A 152 -26.42 4.54 21.78
N PHE A 153 -26.81 5.70 22.31
CA PHE A 153 -27.96 5.86 23.20
C PHE A 153 -29.21 6.43 22.50
N SER A 154 -29.21 6.48 21.16
CA SER A 154 -30.33 7.01 20.37
C SER A 154 -31.45 5.98 20.20
N SER A 155 -32.61 6.43 19.74
CA SER A 155 -33.78 5.58 19.48
C SER A 155 -33.64 4.62 18.28
N HIS A 156 -32.49 4.61 17.59
CA HIS A 156 -32.25 3.85 16.35
C HIS A 156 -31.24 2.69 16.54
N ALA A 157 -31.41 1.90 17.60
CA ALA A 157 -30.45 0.87 18.00
C ALA A 157 -30.07 -0.11 16.87
N GLU A 158 -31.03 -0.59 16.06
CA GLU A 158 -30.76 -1.57 15.00
C GLU A 158 -29.79 -1.05 13.93
N THR A 159 -29.96 0.21 13.49
CA THR A 159 -29.06 0.86 12.52
C THR A 159 -27.65 1.06 13.10
N VAL A 160 -27.56 1.39 14.39
CA VAL A 160 -26.27 1.55 15.08
C VAL A 160 -25.52 0.22 15.15
N ILE A 161 -26.21 -0.90 15.41
CA ILE A 161 -25.60 -2.24 15.45
C ILE A 161 -25.04 -2.65 14.08
N GLU A 162 -25.78 -2.39 13.00
CA GLU A 162 -25.33 -2.71 11.64
C GLU A 162 -24.05 -1.94 11.30
N ARG A 163 -24.02 -0.63 11.63
CA ARG A 163 -22.85 0.23 11.47
C ARG A 163 -21.67 -0.24 12.33
N LEU A 164 -21.92 -0.53 13.61
CA LEU A 164 -20.93 -1.07 14.55
C LEU A 164 -20.28 -2.34 14.00
N SER A 165 -21.10 -3.29 13.53
CA SER A 165 -20.64 -4.55 12.96
C SER A 165 -19.81 -4.37 11.69
N ALA A 166 -20.25 -3.48 10.79
CA ALA A 166 -19.52 -3.17 9.57
C ALA A 166 -18.17 -2.50 9.87
N THR A 167 -18.15 -1.52 10.77
CA THR A 167 -16.93 -0.82 11.19
C THR A 167 -15.95 -1.76 11.89
N ARG A 168 -16.42 -2.64 12.79
CA ARG A 168 -15.59 -3.67 13.42
C ARG A 168 -14.92 -4.56 12.38
N LYS A 169 -15.67 -5.00 11.37
CA LYS A 169 -15.11 -5.82 10.27
C LYS A 169 -14.03 -5.07 9.50
N ASN A 170 -14.22 -3.78 9.22
CA ASN A 170 -13.22 -2.96 8.53
C ASN A 170 -11.93 -2.82 9.34
N ILE A 171 -12.04 -2.59 10.66
CA ILE A 171 -10.88 -2.48 11.56
C ILE A 171 -10.12 -3.79 11.64
N ILE A 172 -10.80 -4.94 11.71
CA ILE A 172 -10.17 -6.27 11.65
C ILE A 172 -9.39 -6.44 10.34
N VAL A 173 -9.97 -6.06 9.20
CA VAL A 173 -9.27 -6.11 7.91
C VAL A 173 -8.03 -5.23 7.91
N LEU A 174 -8.11 -4.00 8.41
CA LEU A 174 -6.97 -3.09 8.54
C LEU A 174 -5.88 -3.71 9.43
N ASN A 175 -6.25 -4.27 10.58
CA ASN A 175 -5.30 -4.89 11.50
C ASN A 175 -4.57 -6.10 10.88
N THR A 176 -5.32 -6.99 10.24
CA THR A 176 -4.74 -8.14 9.54
C THR A 176 -3.90 -7.76 8.32
N MET A 177 -4.12 -6.57 7.76
CA MET A 177 -3.36 -6.02 6.65
C MET A 177 -2.06 -5.36 7.09
N PHE A 178 -2.10 -4.52 8.13
CA PHE A 178 -0.97 -3.69 8.52
C PHE A 178 0.03 -4.41 9.44
N LYS A 179 -0.46 -5.17 10.42
CA LYS A 179 0.43 -5.89 11.36
C LYS A 179 1.54 -6.69 10.68
N PRO A 180 1.30 -7.46 9.59
CA PRO A 180 2.33 -8.25 8.95
C PRO A 180 3.37 -7.45 8.17
N GLN A 181 3.14 -6.16 7.85
CA GLN A 181 4.08 -5.34 7.07
C GLN A 181 5.02 -4.52 7.95
N LEU A 182 4.78 -4.43 9.26
CA LEU A 182 5.71 -3.78 10.21
C LEU A 182 7.14 -4.31 10.03
N ARG A 183 7.29 -5.64 9.90
CA ARG A 183 8.61 -6.27 9.63
C ARG A 183 9.25 -5.86 8.30
N VAL A 184 8.46 -5.45 7.30
CA VAL A 184 8.97 -4.96 6.01
C VAL A 184 9.52 -3.55 6.21
N PHE A 185 8.73 -2.66 6.83
CA PHE A 185 9.16 -1.29 7.08
C PHE A 185 10.29 -1.17 8.09
N ASN A 186 10.35 -2.06 9.09
CA ASN A 186 11.49 -2.12 10.02
C ASN A 186 12.81 -2.47 9.33
N LYS A 187 12.78 -3.25 8.22
CA LYS A 187 14.00 -3.54 7.44
C LYS A 187 14.54 -2.30 6.71
N PHE A 188 13.66 -1.38 6.32
CA PHE A 188 14.07 -0.11 5.72
C PHE A 188 14.80 0.79 6.73
N GLU A 189 14.28 0.92 7.95
CA GLU A 189 14.93 1.72 9.00
C GLU A 189 16.23 1.09 9.50
N SER A 190 16.29 -0.25 9.63
CA SER A 190 17.50 -0.92 10.13
C SER A 190 18.70 -0.87 9.16
N GLY A 191 18.56 -0.25 7.99
CA GLY A 191 19.57 -0.24 6.93
C GLY A 191 19.78 -1.61 6.29
N SER A 192 18.88 -2.57 6.52
CA SER A 192 18.94 -3.88 5.85
C SER A 192 18.46 -3.81 4.40
N VAL A 193 17.98 -2.65 3.97
CA VAL A 193 17.59 -2.34 2.60
C VAL A 193 18.36 -1.08 2.26
N GLU A 194 19.48 -1.25 1.56
CA GLU A 194 20.39 -0.13 1.26
C GLU A 194 19.82 0.79 0.17
N GLY A 195 19.06 0.21 -0.77
CA GLY A 195 18.63 0.91 -1.98
C GLY A 195 19.77 1.09 -2.99
N PHE A 196 19.66 2.09 -3.86
CA PHE A 196 20.63 2.37 -4.93
C PHE A 196 21.14 3.81 -4.91
N ALA A 197 20.51 4.71 -4.15
CA ALA A 197 20.89 6.12 -4.04
C ALA A 197 21.48 6.44 -2.66
N ASP A 198 22.52 7.28 -2.65
CA ASP A 198 23.11 7.77 -1.40
C ASP A 198 22.12 8.64 -0.61
N ASN A 199 22.21 8.58 0.72
CA ASN A 199 21.46 9.44 1.68
C ASN A 199 19.93 9.23 1.70
N MET A 200 19.45 8.00 1.44
CA MET A 200 18.02 7.68 1.56
C MET A 200 17.57 7.33 3.00
N GLU A 201 18.48 7.20 3.96
CA GLU A 201 18.19 6.79 5.35
C GLU A 201 17.09 7.63 6.02
N ASP A 202 17.18 8.97 5.93
CA ASP A 202 16.18 9.89 6.51
C ASP A 202 14.78 9.70 5.88
N TYR A 203 14.74 9.39 4.58
CA TYR A 203 13.50 9.16 3.84
C TYR A 203 12.85 7.83 4.25
N TRP A 204 13.66 6.78 4.45
CA TRP A 204 13.21 5.49 4.95
C TRP A 204 12.67 5.58 6.38
N GLY A 205 13.34 6.34 7.25
CA GLY A 205 12.84 6.66 8.59
C GLY A 205 11.48 7.35 8.55
N ASN A 206 11.30 8.33 7.64
CA ASN A 206 10.01 9.01 7.46
C ASN A 206 8.88 8.06 7.06
N ILE A 207 9.14 7.13 6.13
CA ILE A 207 8.14 6.13 5.72
C ILE A 207 7.76 5.22 6.90
N LEU A 208 8.73 4.80 7.71
CA LEU A 208 8.45 3.99 8.89
C LEU A 208 7.61 4.77 9.91
N ASP A 209 7.94 6.03 10.21
CA ASP A 209 7.15 6.87 11.11
C ASP A 209 5.70 6.99 10.61
N TYR A 210 5.53 7.19 9.31
CA TYR A 210 4.21 7.25 8.69
C TYR A 210 3.45 5.92 8.83
N TYR A 211 4.17 4.81 8.71
CA TYR A 211 3.61 3.48 8.85
C TYR A 211 3.22 3.14 10.30
N ASN A 212 4.07 3.51 11.26
CA ASN A 212 3.78 3.38 12.69
C ASN A 212 2.52 4.17 13.05
N LYS A 213 2.38 5.40 12.55
CA LYS A 213 1.15 6.18 12.74
C LYS A 213 -0.10 5.49 12.19
N ILE A 214 -0.02 4.86 11.02
CA ILE A 214 -1.13 4.07 10.44
C ILE A 214 -1.46 2.88 11.34
N TRP A 215 -0.44 2.21 11.86
CA TRP A 215 -0.59 1.08 12.78
C TRP A 215 -1.24 1.51 14.09
N ASP A 216 -0.72 2.54 14.75
CA ASP A 216 -1.23 3.09 16.00
C ASP A 216 -2.70 3.50 15.87
N MET A 217 -3.06 4.24 14.81
CA MET A 217 -4.46 4.58 14.52
C MET A 217 -5.35 3.35 14.40
N THR A 218 -4.84 2.25 13.83
CA THR A 218 -5.62 1.03 13.66
C THR A 218 -5.84 0.31 14.98
N GLU A 219 -4.82 0.26 15.84
CA GLU A 219 -4.91 -0.32 17.18
C GLU A 219 -5.84 0.52 18.08
N ASP A 220 -5.70 1.85 18.09
CA ASP A 220 -6.59 2.76 18.81
C ASP A 220 -8.06 2.54 18.42
N TYR A 221 -8.34 2.43 17.12
CA TYR A 221 -9.68 2.14 16.61
C TYR A 221 -10.17 0.75 17.02
N GLY A 222 -9.26 -0.23 17.08
CA GLY A 222 -9.51 -1.58 17.60
C GLY A 222 -9.98 -1.57 19.05
N GLU A 223 -9.28 -0.84 19.91
CA GLU A 223 -9.66 -0.72 21.33
C GLU A 223 -11.00 0.01 21.50
N LEU A 224 -11.20 1.11 20.77
CA LEU A 224 -12.44 1.88 20.82
C LEU A 224 -13.65 1.05 20.38
N ILE A 225 -13.54 0.31 19.26
CA ILE A 225 -14.67 -0.50 18.78
C ILE A 225 -14.99 -1.64 19.75
N GLU A 226 -13.99 -2.23 20.41
CA GLU A 226 -14.20 -3.26 21.43
C GLU A 226 -14.91 -2.70 22.67
N GLY A 227 -14.51 -1.51 23.13
CA GLY A 227 -15.17 -0.81 24.25
C GLY A 227 -16.63 -0.45 23.94
N LEU A 228 -16.90 0.07 22.74
CA LEU A 228 -18.26 0.37 22.28
C LEU A 228 -19.14 -0.89 22.22
N SER A 229 -18.56 -1.98 21.74
CA SER A 229 -19.23 -3.26 21.65
C SER A 229 -19.62 -3.82 23.01
N THR A 230 -18.69 -3.78 23.97
CA THR A 230 -18.94 -4.23 25.34
C THR A 230 -19.99 -3.37 26.05
N THR A 231 -19.96 -2.05 25.83
CA THR A 231 -20.95 -1.12 26.37
C THR A 231 -22.34 -1.45 25.83
N PHE A 232 -22.45 -1.70 24.54
CA PHE A 232 -23.71 -2.07 23.90
C PHE A 232 -24.25 -3.40 24.44
N ASP A 233 -23.42 -4.43 24.55
CA ASP A 233 -23.82 -5.75 25.07
C ASP A 233 -24.30 -5.67 26.53
N SER A 234 -23.77 -4.74 27.32
CA SER A 234 -24.18 -4.51 28.72
C SER A 234 -25.52 -3.78 28.87
N MET A 235 -26.05 -3.21 27.80
CA MET A 235 -27.33 -2.48 27.80
C MET A 235 -28.54 -3.36 27.41
N GLN A 236 -28.31 -4.59 26.94
CA GLN A 236 -29.35 -5.59 26.64
C GLN A 236 -29.64 -6.47 27.86
#